data_AF-A0A957U8I3-F1
#
_entry.id   AF-A0A957U8I3-F1
#
_cell.length_a   1.000
_cell.length_b   1.000
_cell.length_c   1.000
_cell.angle_alpha   90.00
_cell.angle_beta   90.00
_cell.angle_gamma   90.00
#
_symmetry.space_group_name_H-M   'P 1'
#
loop_
_entity.id
_entity.type
_entity.pdbx_description
1 polymer ?
#
loop_
_entity_poly.entity_id
_entity_poly.type
_entity_poly.pdbx_seq_one_letter_code
_entity_poly.pdbx_strand_id
1 'polypeptide(L)'
;MQRFRSYIIELLLIGTLLASVAFFGYLGYGLLRPDVVNEPFSGEKALASVNRQLAFGPRITGTDASLQTGDWLIEQLRLLGWDVVIQPFTINEQVQGRNIV
;
A
#
# COMPACT_ATOMS: atom_id res chain seq x y z
N MET A 1 4.01 -39.98 -28.00
CA MET A 1 4.48 -39.94 -26.59
C MET A 1 6.00 -39.74 -26.44
N GLN A 2 6.84 -40.19 -27.38
CA GLN A 2 8.31 -40.04 -27.29
C GLN A 2 8.81 -38.59 -27.45
N ARG A 3 8.20 -37.80 -28.34
CA ARG A 3 8.58 -36.39 -28.58
C ARG A 3 8.38 -35.50 -27.35
N PHE A 4 7.33 -35.73 -26.56
CA PHE A 4 7.09 -34.98 -25.33
C PHE A 4 8.23 -35.19 -24.32
N ARG A 5 8.73 -36.42 -24.18
CA ARG A 5 9.84 -36.75 -23.27
C ARG A 5 11.15 -36.04 -23.62
N SER A 6 11.39 -35.78 -24.90
CA SER A 6 12.58 -35.07 -25.36
C SER A 6 12.59 -33.60 -24.92
N TYR A 7 11.42 -32.96 -24.84
CA TYR A 7 11.30 -31.54 -24.48
C TYR A 7 10.92 -31.29 -23.01
N ILE A 8 10.82 -32.32 -22.17
CA ILE A 8 10.44 -32.15 -20.75
C ILE A 8 11.42 -31.22 -20.05
N ILE A 9 12.73 -31.37 -20.30
CA ILE A 9 13.75 -30.53 -19.66
C ILE A 9 13.62 -29.08 -20.13
N GLU A 10 13.45 -28.83 -21.43
CA GLU A 10 13.28 -27.47 -21.95
C GLU A 10 11.99 -26.82 -21.43
N LEU A 11 10.88 -27.57 -21.35
CA LEU A 11 9.61 -27.08 -20.79
C LEU A 11 9.74 -26.76 -19.29
N LEU A 12 10.46 -27.58 -18.53
CA LEU A 12 10.75 -27.30 -17.11
C LEU A 12 11.62 -26.05 -16.97
N LEU A 13 12.68 -25.93 -17.77
CA LEU A 13 13.56 -24.75 -17.72
C LEU A 13 12.82 -23.46 -18.09
N ILE A 14 11.98 -23.49 -19.13
CA ILE A 14 11.15 -22.35 -19.52
C ILE A 14 10.13 -22.02 -18.42
N GLY A 15 9.47 -23.03 -17.85
CA GLY A 15 8.52 -22.83 -16.75
C GLY A 15 9.17 -22.22 -15.52
N THR A 16 10.35 -22.73 -15.12
CA THR A 16 11.13 -22.18 -14.01
C THR A 16 11.60 -20.76 -14.29
N LEU A 17 12.05 -20.47 -15.52
CA LEU A 17 12.45 -19.11 -15.91
C LEU A 17 11.28 -18.13 -15.82
N LEU A 18 10.12 -18.49 -16.37
CA LEU A 18 8.92 -17.66 -16.31
C LEU A 18 8.46 -17.41 -14.86
N ALA A 19 8.45 -18.47 -14.04
CA ALA A 19 8.13 -18.36 -12.62
C ALA A 19 9.11 -17.44 -11.88
N SER A 20 10.40 -17.53 -12.19
CA SER A 20 11.44 -16.67 -11.60
C SER A 20 11.24 -15.21 -12.00
N VAL A 21 11.02 -14.94 -13.29
CA VAL A 21 10.75 -13.57 -13.79
C VAL A 21 9.50 -12.98 -13.13
N ALA A 22 8.42 -13.75 -13.02
CA ALA A 22 7.21 -13.31 -12.33
C ALA A 22 7.46 -13.03 -10.84
N PHE A 23 8.20 -13.90 -10.16
CA PHE A 23 8.53 -13.75 -8.75
C PHE A 23 9.40 -12.52 -8.49
N PHE A 24 10.47 -12.31 -9.27
CA PHE A 24 11.32 -11.14 -9.14
C PHE A 24 10.63 -9.85 -9.58
N GLY A 25 9.73 -9.91 -10.57
CA GLY A 25 8.86 -8.78 -10.93
C GLY A 25 7.93 -8.38 -9.79
N TYR A 26 7.33 -9.36 -9.11
CA TYR A 26 6.49 -9.12 -7.93
C TYR A 26 7.27 -8.52 -6.76
N LEU A 27 8.47 -9.06 -6.46
CA LEU A 27 9.34 -8.49 -5.43
C LEU A 27 9.80 -7.07 -5.78
N GLY A 28 10.15 -6.83 -7.05
CA GLY A 28 10.58 -5.53 -7.56
C GLY A 28 9.45 -4.50 -7.62
N TYR A 29 8.20 -4.92 -7.80
CA TYR A 29 7.05 -4.02 -7.82
C TYR A 29 6.92 -3.22 -6.51
N GLY A 30 7.21 -3.84 -5.36
CA GLY A 30 7.25 -3.13 -4.07
C GLY A 30 8.38 -2.11 -3.91
N LEU A 31 9.39 -2.15 -4.79
CA LEU A 31 10.48 -1.16 -4.84
C LEU A 31 10.14 0.04 -5.73
N LEU A 32 9.11 -0.06 -6.57
CA LEU A 32 8.63 1.05 -7.41
C LEU A 32 7.85 2.02 -6.51
N ARG A 33 8.59 2.88 -5.80
CA ARG A 33 8.01 3.99 -5.04
C ARG A 33 7.71 5.13 -6.02
N PRO A 34 6.52 5.77 -5.96
CA PRO A 34 6.31 7.04 -6.64
C PRO A 34 7.40 8.02 -6.18
N ASP A 35 7.92 8.81 -7.11
CA ASP A 35 8.79 9.92 -6.73
C ASP A 35 8.04 10.83 -5.76
N VAL A 36 8.75 11.32 -4.73
CA VAL A 36 8.17 12.24 -3.77
C VAL A 36 7.64 13.46 -4.53
N VAL A 37 6.35 13.72 -4.39
CA VAL A 37 5.70 14.84 -5.07
C VAL A 37 6.20 16.14 -4.45
N ASN A 38 7.11 16.82 -5.14
CA ASN A 38 7.64 18.11 -4.72
C ASN A 38 6.89 19.25 -5.44
N GLU A 39 5.68 19.52 -4.97
CA GLU A 39 4.85 20.62 -5.46
C GLU A 39 4.84 21.80 -4.47
N PRO A 40 4.77 23.06 -4.94
CA PRO A 40 4.55 24.19 -4.06
C PRO A 40 3.26 24.03 -3.25
N PHE A 41 3.26 24.55 -2.03
CA PHE A 41 2.08 24.51 -1.18
C PHE A 41 0.84 25.09 -1.88
N SER A 42 -0.26 24.35 -1.83
CA SER A 42 -1.58 24.78 -2.31
C SER A 42 -2.59 24.76 -1.18
N GLY A 43 -3.09 25.95 -0.82
CA GLY A 43 -4.15 26.08 0.19
C GLY A 43 -5.45 25.41 -0.22
N GLU A 44 -5.76 25.35 -1.52
CA GLU A 44 -6.93 24.65 -2.05
C GLU A 44 -6.84 23.14 -1.82
N LYS A 45 -5.70 22.52 -2.15
CA LYS A 45 -5.48 21.08 -1.90
C LYS A 45 -5.49 20.75 -0.42
N ALA A 46 -4.90 21.61 0.41
CA ALA A 46 -4.92 21.46 1.87
C ALA A 46 -6.36 21.50 2.42
N LEU A 47 -7.15 22.48 1.99
CA LEU A 47 -8.55 22.61 2.40
C LEU A 47 -9.40 21.43 1.91
N ALA A 48 -9.20 20.96 0.68
CA ALA A 48 -9.87 19.78 0.15
C ALA A 48 -9.57 18.52 1.01
N SER A 49 -8.32 18.37 1.45
CA SER A 49 -7.91 17.28 2.33
C SER A 49 -8.59 17.35 3.71
N VAL A 50 -8.75 18.55 4.27
CA VAL A 50 -9.51 18.76 5.52
C VAL A 50 -10.97 18.43 5.32
N ASN A 51 -11.60 18.93 4.25
CA ASN A 51 -13.00 18.67 3.94
C ASN A 51 -13.27 17.16 3.78
N ARG A 52 -12.35 16.44 3.13
CA ARG A 52 -12.46 14.98 2.99
C ARG A 52 -12.43 14.26 4.34
N GLN A 53 -11.55 14.69 5.26
CA GLN A 53 -11.49 14.14 6.61
C GLN A 53 -12.75 14.43 7.42
N LEU A 54 -13.30 15.64 7.30
CA LEU A 54 -14.56 16.02 7.96
C LEU A 54 -15.74 15.20 7.44
N ALA A 55 -15.76 14.84 6.16
CA ALA A 55 -16.82 14.05 5.55
C ALA A 55 -16.93 12.61 6.11
N PHE A 56 -15.88 12.06 6.72
CA PHE A 56 -15.97 10.77 7.42
C PHE A 56 -16.68 10.86 8.78
N GLY A 57 -16.81 12.07 9.35
CA GLY A 57 -17.38 12.31 10.68
C GLY A 57 -16.33 12.42 11.80
N PRO A 58 -16.75 12.38 13.07
CA PRO A 58 -15.83 12.49 14.21
C PRO A 58 -14.83 11.33 14.29
N ARG A 59 -13.52 11.64 14.29
CA ARG A 59 -12.43 10.64 14.33
C ARG A 59 -12.12 10.17 15.75
N ILE A 60 -13.15 9.85 16.52
CA ILE A 60 -13.02 9.29 17.87
C ILE A 60 -12.34 7.91 17.75
N THR A 61 -11.27 7.66 18.50
CA THR A 61 -10.53 6.39 18.40
C THR A 61 -11.44 5.19 18.66
N GLY A 62 -11.34 4.16 17.82
CA GLY A 62 -12.18 2.96 17.90
C GLY A 62 -13.50 3.04 17.11
N THR A 63 -13.84 4.18 16.50
CA THR A 63 -15.01 4.27 15.60
C THR A 63 -14.65 4.03 14.15
N ASP A 64 -15.64 3.64 13.34
CA ASP A 64 -15.49 3.42 11.90
C ASP A 64 -14.99 4.68 11.17
N ALA A 65 -15.45 5.87 11.58
CA ALA A 65 -15.00 7.14 11.00
C ALA A 65 -13.50 7.38 11.20
N SER A 66 -12.95 7.00 12.36
CA SER A 66 -11.52 7.10 12.65
C SER A 66 -10.70 6.10 11.82
N LEU A 67 -11.21 4.88 11.66
CA LEU A 67 -10.59 3.86 10.81
C LEU A 67 -10.58 4.28 9.33
N GLN A 68 -11.73 4.70 8.79
CA GLN A 68 -11.82 5.15 7.39
C GLN A 68 -10.93 6.36 7.11
N THR A 69 -10.87 7.32 8.04
CA THR A 69 -9.99 8.48 7.89
C THR A 69 -8.52 8.09 7.86
N GLY A 70 -8.08 7.21 8.77
CA GLY A 70 -6.69 6.76 8.79
C GLY A 70 -6.31 5.91 7.57
N ASP A 71 -7.24 5.09 7.04
CA ASP A 71 -7.00 4.29 5.83
C ASP A 71 -6.82 5.20 4.61
N TRP A 72 -7.68 6.22 4.52
CA TRP A 72 -7.56 7.26 3.51
C TRP A 72 -6.23 8.02 3.62
N LEU A 73 -5.80 8.40 4.83
CA LEU A 73 -4.50 9.07 5.04
C LEU A 73 -3.31 8.22 4.57
N ILE A 74 -3.32 6.92 4.89
CA ILE A 74 -2.27 5.98 4.45
C ILE A 74 -2.23 5.91 2.92
N GLU A 75 -3.38 5.84 2.28
CA GLU A 75 -3.49 5.86 0.81
C GLU A 75 -2.91 7.15 0.23
N GLN A 76 -3.31 8.31 0.76
CA GLN A 76 -2.81 9.60 0.26
C GLN A 76 -1.29 9.73 0.41
N LEU A 77 -0.74 9.35 1.57
CA LEU A 77 0.71 9.42 1.81
C LEU A 77 1.48 8.49 0.86
N ARG A 78 0.98 7.28 0.60
CA ARG A 78 1.58 6.37 -0.39
C ARG A 78 1.54 6.94 -1.81
N LEU A 79 0.42 7.55 -2.21
CA LEU A 79 0.30 8.22 -3.51
C LEU A 79 1.28 9.39 -3.65
N LEU A 80 1.62 10.05 -2.55
CA LEU A 80 2.62 11.11 -2.50
C LEU A 80 4.07 10.59 -2.46
N GLY A 81 4.29 9.28 -2.53
CA GLY A 81 5.61 8.65 -2.54
C GLY A 81 6.20 8.36 -1.16
N TRP A 82 5.41 8.47 -0.08
CA TRP A 82 5.89 8.23 1.27
C TRP A 82 5.93 6.73 1.60
N ASP A 83 6.96 6.34 2.37
CA ASP A 83 7.08 5.00 2.94
C ASP A 83 6.33 4.93 4.27
N VAL A 84 5.03 4.68 4.18
CA VAL A 84 4.12 4.77 5.33
C VAL A 84 4.26 3.58 6.27
N VAL A 85 4.57 3.86 7.53
CA VAL A 85 4.63 2.87 8.61
C VAL A 85 3.43 3.03 9.54
N ILE A 86 2.70 1.92 9.75
CA ILE A 86 1.59 1.86 10.69
C ILE A 86 2.11 1.27 12.00
N GLN A 87 2.03 2.02 13.09
CA GLN A 87 2.42 1.57 14.41
C GLN A 87 1.17 1.38 15.29
N PRO A 88 0.63 0.15 15.40
CA PRO A 88 -0.52 -0.14 16.23
C PRO A 88 -0.14 -0.15 17.72
N PHE A 89 -1.07 0.25 18.58
CA PHE A 89 -0.93 0.17 20.04
C PHE A 89 -2.29 0.01 20.71
N THR A 90 -2.31 -0.54 21.91
CA THR A 90 -3.53 -0.72 22.71
C THR A 90 -3.68 0.43 23.70
N ILE A 91 -4.80 1.15 23.67
CA ILE A 91 -5.10 2.21 24.64
C ILE A 91 -5.67 1.58 25.91
N ASN A 92 -6.62 0.69 25.75
CA ASN A 92 -7.22 -0.15 26.79
C ASN A 92 -7.73 -1.45 26.16
N GLU A 93 -8.34 -2.34 26.95
CA GLU A 93 -8.82 -3.65 26.49
C GLU A 93 -9.78 -3.61 25.30
N GLN A 94 -10.42 -2.46 25.03
CA GLN A 94 -11.50 -2.31 24.05
C GLN A 94 -11.13 -1.41 22.87
N VAL A 95 -10.09 -0.58 23.00
CA VAL A 95 -9.74 0.46 22.02
C VAL A 95 -8.30 0.28 21.56
N GLN A 96 -8.15 0.08 20.24
CA GLN A 96 -6.87 0.07 19.56
C GLN A 96 -6.60 1.44 18.92
N GLY A 97 -5.39 1.94 19.12
CA GLY A 97 -4.85 3.12 18.45
C GLY A 97 -3.86 2.74 17.36
N ARG A 98 -3.56 3.70 16.48
CA ARG A 98 -2.47 3.57 15.50
C ARG A 98 -1.83 4.93 15.25
N ASN A 99 -0.51 4.95 15.20
CA ASN A 99 0.23 6.06 14.60
C ASN A 99 0.45 5.75 13.11
N ILE A 100 0.42 6.80 12.29
CA ILE A 100 0.77 6.75 10.86
C ILE A 100 1.99 7.64 10.73
N VAL A 101 3.13 7.04 10.36
CA VAL A 101 4.43 7.71 10.22
C VAL A 101 4.88 7.66 8.77
#